data_AF-A0A9P7KL72-F1
#
_entry.id   AF-A0A9P7KL72-F1
#
_cell.length_a   1.000
_cell.length_b   1.000
_cell.length_c   1.000
_cell.angle_alpha   90.00
_cell.angle_beta   90.00
_cell.angle_gamma   90.00
#
_symmetry.space_group_name_H-M   'P 1'
#
loop_
_entity.id
_entity.type
_entity.pdbx_description
1 polymer ?
#
loop_
_entity_poly.entity_id
_entity_poly.type
_entity_poly.pdbx_seq_one_letter_code
_entity_poly.pdbx_strand_id
1 'polypeptide(L)'
;MASFEDYDEFGNYIGADLDSDDEEDTQQNQFVQQPQATHLEGFDDEPMQEPEENALMEVDVPTHNAVILHEDKQYYPSASDVYGPEVETMVQEEDAQPLSEPIIAPIKVRKWTVEEKDMPETRFDKGCVAKLWRNLADGKLDSY
;
A
#
# COMPACT_ATOMS: atom_id res chain seq x y z
N MET A 1 -35.58 -21.51 -0.53
CA MET A 1 -34.25 -20.89 -0.70
C MET A 1 -34.34 -19.59 0.06
N ALA A 2 -33.50 -19.40 1.09
CA ALA A 2 -33.48 -18.13 1.82
C ALA A 2 -33.02 -17.02 0.87
N SER A 3 -33.72 -15.89 0.86
CA SER A 3 -33.36 -14.70 0.09
C SER A 3 -32.48 -13.77 0.94
N PHE A 4 -31.84 -12.77 0.31
CA PHE A 4 -31.01 -11.80 1.03
C PHE A 4 -31.82 -10.89 1.97
N GLU A 5 -33.15 -10.91 1.86
CA GLU A 5 -34.08 -10.14 2.70
C GLU A 5 -34.36 -10.85 4.03
N ASP A 6 -34.03 -12.14 4.15
CA ASP A 6 -34.21 -12.92 5.38
C ASP A 6 -33.07 -12.71 6.40
N TYR A 7 -32.14 -11.79 6.12
CA TYR A 7 -30.98 -11.48 6.93
C TYR A 7 -30.91 -9.98 7.24
N ASP A 8 -30.59 -9.64 8.49
CA ASP A 8 -30.32 -8.26 8.93
C ASP A 8 -28.98 -7.72 8.37
N GLU A 9 -28.73 -6.41 8.47
CA GLU A 9 -27.51 -5.72 7.99
C GLU A 9 -26.20 -6.34 8.51
N PHE A 10 -26.27 -7.03 9.65
CA PHE A 10 -25.16 -7.75 10.26
C PHE A 10 -25.03 -9.22 9.82
N GLY A 11 -25.86 -9.70 8.88
CA GLY A 11 -25.81 -11.07 8.35
C GLY A 11 -26.42 -12.13 9.26
N ASN A 12 -27.22 -11.74 10.26
CA ASN A 12 -27.96 -12.67 11.11
C ASN A 12 -29.32 -13.00 10.48
N TYR A 13 -29.71 -14.27 10.47
CA TYR A 13 -30.99 -14.72 9.88
C TYR A 13 -32.16 -14.31 10.78
N ILE A 14 -33.02 -13.41 10.29
CA ILE A 14 -34.21 -12.91 10.99
C ILE A 14 -35.47 -13.73 10.67
N GLY A 15 -35.40 -14.60 9.67
CA GLY A 15 -36.48 -15.51 9.27
C GLY A 15 -37.26 -14.98 8.08
N ALA A 16 -37.47 -15.85 7.08
CA ALA A 16 -38.40 -15.55 5.98
C ALA A 16 -39.81 -15.32 6.54
N ASP A 17 -40.48 -14.26 6.07
CA ASP A 17 -41.87 -13.90 6.38
C ASP A 17 -42.82 -15.03 5.93
N LEU A 18 -42.82 -16.15 6.67
CA LEU A 18 -43.85 -17.18 6.59
C LEU A 18 -45.00 -16.69 7.46
N ASP A 19 -46.10 -16.33 6.79
CA ASP A 19 -47.38 -15.96 7.37
C ASP A 19 -47.80 -17.06 8.37
N SER A 20 -47.43 -16.88 9.65
CA SER A 20 -47.70 -17.81 10.75
C SER A 20 -48.79 -17.23 11.62
N ASP A 21 -50.02 -17.34 11.12
CA ASP A 21 -51.23 -17.42 11.94
C ASP A 21 -51.23 -18.76 12.70
N ASP A 22 -50.35 -18.86 13.70
CA ASP A 22 -50.45 -19.85 14.77
C ASP A 22 -49.99 -19.17 16.08
N GLU A 23 -50.99 -18.70 16.81
CA GLU A 23 -50.87 -17.99 18.07
C GLU A 23 -50.38 -18.95 19.18
N GLU A 24 -49.07 -19.01 19.41
CA GLU A 24 -48.51 -19.40 20.71
C GLU A 24 -47.51 -18.35 21.20
N ASP A 25 -48.08 -17.26 21.73
CA ASP A 25 -47.66 -16.50 22.92
C ASP A 25 -46.21 -16.70 23.41
N THR A 26 -45.20 -16.22 22.67
CA THR A 26 -43.86 -15.94 23.23
C THR A 26 -43.68 -14.45 23.46
N GLN A 27 -44.17 -14.06 24.64
CA GLN A 27 -43.85 -12.86 25.42
C GLN A 27 -42.63 -12.06 24.95
N GLN A 28 -42.89 -10.78 24.71
CA GLN A 28 -41.92 -9.70 24.84
C GLN A 28 -41.03 -9.89 26.09
N ASN A 29 -39.74 -9.59 25.94
CA ASN A 29 -38.70 -9.56 26.98
C ASN A 29 -38.32 -10.91 27.61
N GLN A 30 -37.37 -11.60 26.97
CA GLN A 30 -36.35 -12.34 27.73
C GLN A 30 -34.97 -12.00 27.18
N PHE A 31 -34.23 -11.21 27.97
CA PHE A 31 -32.80 -11.44 28.14
C PHE A 31 -32.61 -12.96 28.23
N VAL A 32 -31.92 -13.55 27.26
CA VAL A 32 -31.47 -14.94 27.37
C VAL A 32 -30.48 -14.95 28.53
N GLN A 33 -30.99 -15.24 29.73
CA GLN A 33 -30.17 -15.70 30.84
C GLN A 33 -29.50 -16.97 30.33
N GLN A 34 -28.17 -16.89 30.18
CA GLN A 34 -27.34 -18.06 30.01
C GLN A 34 -27.75 -19.11 31.07
N PRO A 35 -27.72 -20.41 30.74
CA PRO A 35 -27.84 -21.43 31.77
C PRO A 35 -26.81 -21.10 32.85
N GLN A 36 -27.31 -20.92 34.07
CA GLN A 36 -26.48 -20.67 35.24
C GLN A 36 -25.32 -21.66 35.21
N ALA A 37 -24.10 -21.13 35.17
CA ALA A 37 -22.91 -21.92 35.34
C ALA A 37 -23.13 -22.78 36.58
N THR A 38 -23.22 -24.09 36.38
CA THR A 38 -23.18 -25.06 37.46
C THR A 38 -22.00 -24.68 38.34
N HIS A 39 -22.29 -24.25 39.57
CA HIS A 39 -21.28 -24.07 40.58
C HIS A 39 -20.48 -25.38 40.62
N LEU A 40 -19.18 -25.27 40.36
CA LEU A 40 -18.27 -26.40 40.38
C LEU A 40 -18.34 -27.05 41.77
N GLU A 41 -18.88 -28.27 41.84
CA GLU A 41 -18.87 -29.08 43.07
C GLU A 41 -17.40 -29.27 43.49
N GLY A 42 -17.00 -28.57 44.55
CA GLY A 42 -15.63 -28.59 45.06
C GLY A 42 -15.20 -27.39 45.92
N PHE A 43 -15.98 -26.31 45.99
CA PHE A 43 -15.76 -25.25 46.98
C PHE A 43 -16.47 -25.60 48.28
N ASP A 44 -15.79 -26.41 49.08
CA ASP A 44 -16.12 -26.71 50.48
C ASP A 44 -15.92 -25.45 51.33
N ASP A 45 -16.82 -25.23 52.27
CA ASP A 45 -16.83 -24.13 53.24
C ASP A 45 -15.58 -24.20 54.14
N GLU A 46 -14.56 -23.39 53.88
CA GLU A 46 -13.52 -23.08 54.85
C GLU A 46 -13.63 -21.60 55.25
N PRO A 47 -13.97 -21.27 56.51
CA PRO A 47 -13.99 -19.89 56.97
C PRO A 47 -12.55 -19.35 56.99
N MET A 48 -12.20 -18.58 55.96
CA MET A 48 -10.90 -17.93 55.85
C MET A 48 -10.72 -16.95 57.02
N GLN A 49 -9.88 -17.37 57.96
CA GLN A 49 -9.49 -16.64 59.16
C GLN A 49 -8.86 -15.32 58.74
N GLU A 50 -9.42 -14.18 59.20
CA GLU A 50 -8.80 -12.87 59.04
C GLU A 50 -7.39 -12.86 59.66
N PRO A 51 -6.38 -12.33 58.95
CA PRO A 51 -5.37 -11.53 59.57
C PRO A 51 -5.61 -10.07 59.16
N GLU A 52 -5.74 -9.26 60.20
CA GLU A 52 -5.58 -7.81 60.17
C GLU A 52 -4.26 -7.38 59.50
N GLU A 53 -4.01 -6.07 59.49
CA GLU A 53 -2.70 -5.42 59.38
C GLU A 53 -2.01 -5.31 57.99
N ASN A 54 -2.36 -4.23 57.28
CA ASN A 54 -1.41 -3.27 56.67
C ASN A 54 -0.19 -3.83 55.90
N ALA A 55 -0.41 -4.73 54.95
CA ALA A 55 0.54 -4.95 53.87
C ALA A 55 0.07 -4.17 52.63
N LEU A 56 0.49 -2.91 52.49
CA LEU A 56 0.48 -2.22 51.20
C LEU A 56 1.51 -2.91 50.31
N MET A 57 1.14 -4.08 49.80
CA MET A 57 1.93 -4.81 48.83
C MET A 57 1.79 -4.02 47.53
N GLU A 58 2.79 -3.22 47.18
CA GLU A 58 2.99 -2.79 45.80
C GLU A 58 3.22 -4.07 44.99
N VAL A 59 2.12 -4.66 44.54
CA VAL A 59 2.16 -5.72 43.53
C VAL A 59 2.64 -5.00 42.28
N ASP A 60 3.92 -5.13 41.99
CA ASP A 60 4.49 -4.88 40.67
C ASP A 60 3.82 -5.88 39.74
N VAL A 61 2.60 -5.55 39.29
CA VAL A 61 1.85 -6.39 38.37
C VAL A 61 2.64 -6.34 37.07
N PRO A 62 3.22 -7.46 36.64
CA PRO A 62 3.86 -7.47 35.34
C PRO A 62 2.83 -7.06 34.29
N THR A 63 3.13 -6.02 33.51
CA THR A 63 2.29 -5.47 32.44
C THR A 63 2.05 -6.44 31.26
N HIS A 64 2.28 -7.74 31.47
CA HIS A 64 2.30 -8.79 30.45
C HIS A 64 0.91 -9.23 29.99
N ASN A 65 -0.15 -8.88 30.72
CA ASN A 65 -1.55 -9.21 30.37
C ASN A 65 -2.28 -8.03 29.70
N ALA A 66 -1.54 -7.12 29.04
CA ALA A 66 -2.14 -6.05 28.28
C ALA A 66 -2.90 -6.63 27.07
N VAL A 67 -4.19 -6.33 26.96
CA VAL A 67 -5.03 -6.75 25.82
C VAL A 67 -4.63 -5.94 24.59
N ILE A 68 -4.30 -6.63 23.50
CA ILE A 68 -3.96 -6.01 22.21
C ILE A 68 -5.26 -5.79 21.42
N LEU A 69 -5.49 -4.57 20.96
CA LEU A 69 -6.62 -4.24 20.08
C LEU A 69 -6.47 -4.95 18.73
N HIS A 70 -7.58 -5.21 18.05
CA HIS A 70 -7.56 -5.94 16.78
C HIS A 70 -6.81 -5.22 15.66
N GLU A 71 -6.74 -3.88 15.69
CA GLU A 71 -5.96 -3.05 14.76
C GLU A 71 -4.44 -3.17 15.00
N ASP A 72 -4.02 -3.42 16.24
CA ASP A 72 -2.62 -3.53 16.65
C ASP A 72 -2.09 -4.97 16.63
N LYS A 73 -2.92 -5.95 16.20
CA LYS A 73 -2.49 -7.33 16.10
C LYS A 73 -1.47 -7.50 14.97
N GLN A 74 -0.21 -7.59 15.34
CA GLN A 74 0.88 -7.97 14.45
C GLN A 74 0.84 -9.49 14.21
N TYR A 75 0.41 -9.89 13.01
CA TYR A 75 0.33 -11.31 12.63
C TYR A 75 1.66 -11.89 12.15
N TYR A 76 2.60 -11.04 11.73
CA TYR A 76 3.87 -11.44 11.15
C TYR A 76 5.05 -10.78 11.87
N PRO A 77 6.17 -11.50 12.09
CA PRO A 77 7.39 -10.93 12.62
C PRO A 77 7.94 -9.81 11.71
N SER A 78 8.74 -8.91 12.29
CA SER A 78 9.41 -7.87 11.51
C SER A 78 10.45 -8.46 10.55
N ALA A 79 10.75 -7.77 9.45
CA ALA A 79 11.73 -8.25 8.47
C ALA A 79 13.13 -8.44 9.09
N SER A 80 13.53 -7.56 10.01
CA SER A 80 14.81 -7.64 10.72
C SER A 80 14.92 -8.87 11.61
N ASP A 81 13.82 -9.32 12.22
CA ASP A 81 13.82 -10.52 13.06
C ASP A 81 13.97 -11.81 12.24
N VAL A 82 13.48 -11.80 11.00
CA VAL A 82 13.57 -12.95 10.08
C VAL A 82 14.96 -13.08 9.46
N TYR A 83 15.54 -11.96 9.00
CA TYR A 83 16.82 -11.98 8.27
C TYR A 83 18.05 -11.68 9.14
N GLY A 84 17.87 -11.03 10.30
CA GLY A 84 18.95 -10.66 11.20
C GLY A 84 19.63 -9.32 10.87
N PRO A 85 20.49 -8.80 11.75
CA PRO A 85 21.06 -7.45 11.66
C PRO A 85 22.14 -7.28 10.59
N GLU A 86 22.63 -8.37 9.99
CA GLU A 86 23.66 -8.33 8.94
C GLU A 86 23.07 -8.05 7.55
N VAL A 87 21.75 -8.11 7.39
CA VAL A 87 21.04 -7.93 6.12
C VAL A 87 20.27 -6.60 6.14
N GLU A 88 20.52 -5.74 5.16
CA GLU A 88 19.75 -4.51 4.98
C GLU A 88 18.39 -4.83 4.37
N THR A 89 17.33 -4.64 5.14
CA THR A 89 15.95 -4.76 4.68
C THR A 89 15.41 -3.37 4.33
N MET A 90 15.26 -3.07 3.04
CA MET A 90 14.66 -1.83 2.55
C MET A 90 13.28 -2.11 1.96
N VAL A 91 12.29 -1.30 2.31
CA VAL A 91 10.94 -1.33 1.73
C VAL A 91 10.78 -0.14 0.79
N GLN A 92 10.50 -0.40 -0.49
CA GLN A 92 10.23 0.62 -1.51
C GLN A 92 8.82 0.40 -2.03
N GLU A 93 7.89 1.28 -1.63
CA GLU A 93 6.47 1.19 -2.02
C GLU A 93 6.21 1.81 -3.40
N GLU A 94 7.01 2.81 -3.77
CA GLU A 94 6.89 3.55 -5.02
C GLU A 94 8.18 3.46 -5.85
N ASP A 95 8.02 3.53 -7.17
CA ASP A 95 9.13 3.53 -8.10
C ASP A 95 9.92 4.84 -8.03
N ALA A 96 11.25 4.75 -8.08
CA ALA A 96 12.13 5.93 -8.10
C ALA A 96 12.08 6.72 -9.43
N GLN A 97 11.59 6.11 -10.51
CA GLN A 97 11.50 6.73 -11.84
C GLN A 97 10.09 6.55 -12.41
N PRO A 98 9.47 7.61 -12.94
CA PRO A 98 8.16 7.51 -13.58
C PRO A 98 8.27 6.77 -14.93
N LEU A 99 7.17 6.11 -15.35
CA LEU A 99 7.08 5.40 -16.63
C LEU A 99 7.29 6.28 -17.88
N SER A 100 7.25 7.61 -17.73
CA SER A 100 7.52 8.56 -18.81
C SER A 100 9.00 8.68 -19.15
N GLU A 101 9.89 8.37 -18.21
CA GLU A 101 11.33 8.43 -18.39
C GLU A 101 11.88 7.04 -18.74
N PRO A 102 12.56 6.88 -19.88
CA PRO A 102 13.16 5.60 -20.23
C PRO A 102 14.37 5.31 -19.34
N ILE A 103 14.54 4.05 -18.95
CA ILE A 103 15.69 3.58 -18.16
C ILE A 103 17.03 3.91 -18.86
N ILE A 104 17.08 3.77 -20.18
CA ILE A 104 18.24 4.15 -21.00
C ILE A 104 17.83 5.32 -21.89
N ALA A 105 18.39 6.50 -21.60
CA ALA A 105 18.11 7.70 -22.36
C ALA A 105 18.60 7.56 -23.82
N PRO A 106 17.73 7.80 -24.82
CA PRO A 106 18.15 7.78 -26.22
C PRO A 106 19.04 8.98 -26.56
N ILE A 107 19.87 8.84 -27.58
CA ILE A 107 20.75 9.92 -28.07
C ILE A 107 19.88 11.02 -28.70
N LYS A 108 19.80 12.18 -28.04
CA LYS A 108 19.04 13.35 -28.53
C LYS A 108 19.97 14.30 -29.31
N VAL A 109 19.83 14.35 -30.64
CA VAL A 109 20.51 15.36 -31.46
C VAL A 109 19.65 16.62 -31.52
N ARG A 110 20.04 17.66 -30.78
CA ARG A 110 19.31 18.94 -30.74
C ARG A 110 19.75 19.84 -31.89
N LYS A 111 19.05 19.76 -33.03
CA LYS A 111 19.26 20.65 -34.17
C LYS A 111 18.06 21.60 -34.29
N TRP A 112 18.29 22.88 -33.99
CA TRP A 112 17.25 23.93 -33.97
C TRP A 112 17.29 24.83 -35.21
N THR A 113 18.33 24.73 -36.05
CA THR A 113 18.43 25.40 -37.35
C THR A 113 18.53 24.37 -38.47
N VAL A 114 17.90 24.64 -39.59
CA VAL A 114 18.05 23.85 -40.81
C VAL A 114 19.44 24.11 -41.38
N GLU A 115 20.38 23.22 -41.08
CA GLU A 115 21.66 23.16 -41.76
C GLU A 115 21.62 22.05 -42.80
N GLU A 116 21.86 22.38 -44.07
CA GLU A 116 22.05 21.37 -45.10
C GLU A 116 23.46 20.80 -44.95
N LYS A 117 23.55 19.53 -44.55
CA LYS A 117 24.84 18.85 -44.34
C LYS A 117 25.56 18.61 -45.67
N ASP A 118 24.78 18.33 -46.71
CA ASP A 118 25.28 18.06 -48.05
C ASP A 118 25.07 19.29 -48.93
N MET A 119 26.04 19.53 -49.81
CA MET A 119 26.01 20.71 -50.67
C MET A 119 25.00 20.50 -51.81
N PRO A 120 24.06 21.43 -52.05
CA PRO A 120 23.03 21.25 -53.06
C PRO A 120 23.60 21.06 -54.47
N GLU A 121 22.82 20.41 -55.33
CA GLU A 121 23.15 20.30 -56.75
C GLU A 121 22.99 21.67 -57.41
N THR A 122 24.09 22.16 -57.99
CA THR A 122 24.14 23.46 -58.67
C THR A 122 24.24 23.24 -60.17
N ARG A 123 23.61 24.13 -60.96
CA ARG A 123 23.73 24.12 -62.43
C ARG A 123 25.15 24.37 -62.93
N PHE A 124 25.97 25.05 -62.13
CA PHE A 124 27.36 25.35 -62.40
C PHE A 124 28.29 24.45 -61.59
N ASP A 125 29.51 24.24 -62.09
CA ASP A 125 30.56 23.57 -61.35
C ASP A 125 31.08 24.45 -60.21
N LYS A 126 31.16 23.87 -59.00
CA LYS A 126 31.64 24.56 -57.79
C LYS A 126 33.12 24.95 -57.94
N GLY A 127 33.89 24.20 -58.71
CA GLY A 127 35.28 24.52 -59.06
C GLY A 127 35.38 25.77 -59.95
N CYS A 128 34.45 25.97 -60.88
CA CYS A 128 34.36 27.18 -61.70
C CYS A 128 34.17 28.44 -60.83
N VAL A 129 33.23 28.39 -59.88
CA VAL A 129 33.00 29.49 -58.94
C VAL A 129 34.25 29.76 -58.10
N ALA A 130 34.85 28.73 -57.48
CA ALA A 130 36.07 28.90 -56.70
C ALA A 130 37.24 29.54 -57.49
N LYS A 131 37.38 29.19 -58.79
CA LYS A 131 38.38 29.82 -59.68
C LYS A 131 38.04 31.29 -59.97
N LEU A 132 36.76 31.61 -60.19
CA LEU A 132 36.32 32.99 -60.42
C LEU A 132 36.61 33.87 -59.19
N TRP A 133 36.30 33.38 -57.98
CA TRP A 133 36.63 34.09 -56.74
C TRP A 133 38.14 34.27 -56.56
N ARG A 134 38.97 33.25 -56.88
CA ARG A 134 40.43 33.39 -56.84
C ARG A 134 40.94 34.43 -57.84
N ASN A 135 40.52 34.36 -59.09
CA ASN A 135 40.97 35.31 -60.12
C ASN A 135 40.54 36.75 -59.81
N LEU A 136 39.37 36.93 -59.20
CA LEU A 136 38.90 38.21 -58.71
C LEU A 136 39.77 38.72 -57.54
N ALA A 137 40.17 37.84 -56.62
CA ALA A 137 41.05 38.20 -55.51
C ALA A 137 42.48 38.53 -55.97
N ASP A 138 42.97 37.83 -56.99
CA ASP A 138 44.31 38.00 -57.56
C ASP A 138 44.39 39.15 -58.59
N GLY A 139 43.29 39.88 -58.82
CA GLY A 139 43.24 41.04 -59.71
C GLY A 139 43.49 40.73 -61.19
N LYS A 140 43.52 39.44 -61.57
CA LYS A 140 43.67 38.97 -62.95
C LYS A 140 42.32 38.82 -63.61
N LEU A 141 41.68 39.95 -63.88
CA LEU A 141 40.71 40.03 -64.97
C LEU A 141 41.50 40.27 -66.26
N ASP A 142 42.13 39.22 -66.77
CA ASP A 142 42.70 39.29 -68.12
C ASP A 142 41.53 39.44 -69.11
N SER A 143 41.59 40.56 -69.82
CA SER A 143 40.69 40.96 -70.91
C SER A 143 40.53 39.85 -71.95
N TYR A 144 39.30 39.69 -72.42
CA TYR A 144 38.93 38.92 -73.62
C TYR A 144 39.81 39.24 -74.82
#